data_AF-A0A2V9Q7T8-F1
#
_entry.id   AF-A0A2V9Q7T8-F1
#
_cell.length_a   1.000
_cell.length_b   1.000
_cell.length_c   1.000
_cell.angle_alpha   90.00
_cell.angle_beta   90.00
_cell.angle_gamma   90.00
#
_symmetry.space_group_name_H-M   'P 1'
#
loop_
_entity.id
_entity.type
_entity.pdbx_description
1 polymer ?
#
loop_
_entity_poly.entity_id
_entity_poly.type
_entity_poly.pdbx_seq_one_letter_code
_entity_poly.pdbx_strand_id
1 'polypeptide(L)' 'MASTATTTTDFVSLVAEEIVAGIDDATEYWLARVEQELTAANLSCVDRIEAVQRVLREYKEVTEKAHLQSASA' A
#
# COMPACT_ATOMS: atom_id res chain seq x y z
N MET A 1 -41.48 9.21 -3.29
CA MET A 1 -40.52 8.48 -2.44
C MET A 1 -39.28 7.97 -3.20
N ALA A 2 -38.98 8.52 -4.38
CA ALA A 2 -37.82 8.12 -5.20
C ALA A 2 -36.57 8.99 -4.96
N SER A 3 -36.42 9.62 -3.78
CA SER A 3 -35.39 10.66 -3.57
C SER A 3 -34.42 10.40 -2.41
N THR A 4 -34.70 9.44 -1.52
CA THR A 4 -33.81 9.14 -0.38
C THR A 4 -33.01 7.85 -0.59
N ALA A 5 -33.60 6.84 -1.24
CA ALA A 5 -32.89 5.59 -1.54
C ALA A 5 -31.78 5.80 -2.59
N THR A 6 -32.06 6.58 -3.64
CA THR A 6 -31.09 6.93 -4.69
C THR A 6 -29.91 7.70 -4.12
N THR A 7 -30.14 8.69 -3.26
CA THR A 7 -29.07 9.45 -2.60
C THR A 7 -28.22 8.60 -1.67
N THR A 8 -28.80 7.58 -1.02
CA THR A 8 -28.04 6.64 -0.18
C THR A 8 -27.16 5.74 -1.05
N THR A 9 -27.65 5.23 -2.17
CA THR A 9 -26.85 4.43 -3.11
C THR A 9 -25.69 5.25 -3.67
N ASP A 10 -25.94 6.48 -4.11
CA ASP A 10 -24.91 7.36 -4.67
C ASP A 10 -23.82 7.68 -3.62
N PHE A 11 -24.22 7.93 -2.37
CA PHE A 11 -23.28 8.15 -1.28
C PHE A 11 -22.43 6.91 -0.98
N VAL A 12 -23.03 5.73 -0.93
CA VAL A 12 -22.29 4.47 -0.71
C VAL A 12 -21.30 4.20 -1.85
N SER A 13 -21.70 4.46 -3.09
CA SER A 13 -20.81 4.36 -4.25
C SER A 13 -19.62 5.32 -4.14
N LEU A 14 -19.87 6.59 -3.81
CA LEU A 14 -18.80 7.58 -3.63
C LEU A 14 -17.82 7.18 -2.52
N VAL A 15 -18.32 6.69 -1.38
CA VAL A 15 -17.47 6.20 -0.29
C VAL A 15 -16.64 4.99 -0.72
N ALA A 16 -17.23 4.06 -1.48
CA ALA A 16 -16.52 2.90 -1.98
C ALA A 16 -15.40 3.31 -2.96
N GLU A 17 -15.68 4.25 -3.87
CA GLU A 17 -14.68 4.80 -4.79
C GLU A 17 -13.51 5.45 -4.05
N GLU A 18 -13.79 6.25 -3.03
CA GLU A 18 -12.76 6.90 -2.21
C GLU A 18 -11.90 5.88 -1.45
N ILE A 19 -12.53 4.83 -0.89
CA ILE A 19 -11.79 3.75 -0.21
C ILE A 19 -10.86 3.03 -1.19
N VAL A 20 -11.34 2.74 -2.40
CA VAL A 20 -10.52 2.09 -3.44
C VAL A 20 -9.35 2.99 -3.84
N ALA A 21 -9.60 4.27 -4.10
CA ALA A 21 -8.56 5.25 -4.41
C ALA A 21 -7.50 5.31 -3.30
N GLY A 22 -7.92 5.37 -2.03
CA GLY A 22 -7.00 5.36 -0.90
C GLY A 22 -6.17 4.08 -0.77
N ILE A 23 -6.72 2.92 -1.13
CA ILE A 23 -5.98 1.65 -1.15
C ILE A 23 -4.95 1.65 -2.30
N ASP A 24 -5.34 2.14 -3.47
CA ASP A 24 -4.46 2.25 -4.63
C ASP A 24 -3.28 3.20 -4.33
N ASP A 25 -3.56 4.41 -3.84
CA ASP A 25 -2.55 5.40 -3.44
C ASP A 25 -1.57 4.83 -2.40
N ALA A 26 -2.08 4.14 -1.38
CA ALA A 26 -1.25 3.52 -0.36
C ALA A 26 -0.36 2.42 -0.96
N THR A 27 -0.90 1.63 -1.89
CA THR A 27 -0.15 0.57 -2.58
C THR A 27 0.94 1.14 -3.48
N GLU A 28 0.61 2.15 -4.29
CA GLU A 28 1.57 2.87 -5.14
C GLU A 28 2.72 3.46 -4.34
N TYR A 29 2.42 4.10 -3.21
CA TYR A 29 3.44 4.67 -2.32
C TYR A 29 4.45 3.63 -1.84
N TRP A 30 4.00 2.48 -1.34
CA TRP A 30 4.90 1.44 -0.84
C TRP A 30 5.70 0.76 -1.95
N LEU A 31 5.09 0.54 -3.11
CA LEU A 31 5.78 0.01 -4.29
C LEU A 31 6.87 0.97 -4.76
N ALA A 32 6.57 2.26 -4.87
CA ALA A 32 7.53 3.29 -5.27
C ALA A 32 8.73 3.35 -4.31
N ARG A 33 8.52 3.21 -2.99
CA ARG A 33 9.64 3.16 -2.02
C ARG A 33 10.51 1.92 -2.21
N VAL A 34 9.93 0.76 -2.51
CA VAL A 34 10.73 -0.44 -2.78
C VAL A 34 11.55 -0.27 -4.08
N GLU A 35 10.93 0.25 -5.14
CA GLU A 35 11.61 0.53 -6.41
C GLU A 35 12.75 1.54 -6.25
N GLN A 36 12.56 2.56 -5.43
CA GLN A 36 13.58 3.54 -5.11
C GLN A 36 14.83 2.89 -4.50
N GLU A 37 14.66 2.00 -3.52
CA GLU A 37 15.78 1.31 -2.86
C GLU A 37 16.47 0.31 -3.83
N LEU A 38 15.71 -0.31 -4.73
CA LEU A 38 16.26 -1.23 -5.75
C LEU A 38 17.06 -0.50 -6.84
N THR A 39 16.63 0.70 -7.23
CA THR A 39 17.24 1.51 -8.30
C THR A 39 18.31 2.48 -7.81
N ALA A 40 18.50 2.60 -6.50
CA ALA A 40 19.52 3.44 -5.89
C ALA A 40 20.92 3.14 -6.47
N ALA A 41 21.49 4.14 -7.14
CA ALA A 41 22.85 4.06 -7.68
C ALA A 41 23.88 3.97 -6.55
N ASN A 42 25.03 3.35 -6.85
CA ASN A 42 26.20 3.31 -5.95
C ASN A 42 26.05 2.50 -4.65
N LEU A 43 25.01 1.67 -4.52
CA LEU A 43 24.89 0.70 -3.43
C LEU A 43 25.32 -0.69 -3.88
N SER A 44 25.91 -1.47 -2.96
CA SER A 44 26.15 -2.88 -3.22
C SER A 44 24.82 -3.64 -3.25
N CYS A 45 24.83 -4.86 -3.81
CA CYS A 45 23.64 -5.73 -3.82
C CYS A 45 23.13 -6.01 -2.40
N VAL A 46 24.04 -6.18 -1.42
CA VAL A 46 23.70 -6.44 -0.03
C VAL A 46 22.99 -5.23 0.58
N ASP A 47 23.56 -4.03 0.41
CA ASP A 47 22.98 -2.79 0.95
C ASP A 47 21.56 -2.54 0.41
N ARG A 48 21.32 -2.85 -0.87
CA ARG A 48 19.97 -2.76 -1.48
C ARG A 48 18.99 -3.72 -0.84
N ILE A 49 19.40 -4.97 -0.58
CA ILE A 49 18.53 -5.96 0.09
C ILE A 49 18.19 -5.49 1.51
N GLU A 50 19.16 -5.00 2.27
CA GLU A 50 18.92 -4.49 3.63
C GLU A 50 17.98 -3.28 3.64
N ALA A 51 18.12 -2.38 2.66
CA ALA A 51 17.26 -1.22 2.50
C ALA A 51 15.81 -1.63 2.16
N VAL A 52 15.61 -2.56 1.22
CA VAL A 52 14.29 -3.12 0.90
C VAL A 52 13.68 -3.82 2.12
N GLN A 53 14.45 -4.60 2.87
CA GLN A 53 13.97 -5.24 4.10
C GLN A 53 13.51 -4.22 5.14
N ARG A 54 14.18 -3.06 5.24
CA ARG A 54 13.75 -1.96 6.11
C ARG A 54 12.40 -1.39 5.67
N VAL A 55 12.21 -1.12 4.39
CA VAL A 55 10.92 -0.65 3.85
C VAL A 55 9.81 -1.66 4.14
N LEU A 56 10.06 -2.96 3.94
CA LEU A 56 9.08 -4.01 4.22
C LEU A 56 8.73 -4.13 5.71
N ARG A 57 9.70 -3.93 6.62
CA ARG A 57 9.43 -3.87 8.06
C ARG A 57 8.56 -2.68 8.42
N GLU A 58 8.90 -1.50 7.90
CA GLU A 58 8.13 -0.27 8.12
C GLU A 58 6.68 -0.42 7.64
N TYR A 59 6.47 -0.97 6.45
CA TYR A 59 5.12 -1.28 5.93
C TYR A 59 4.34 -2.18 6.89
N LYS A 60 4.97 -3.26 7.38
CA LYS A 60 4.31 -4.21 8.29
C LYS A 60 3.99 -3.59 9.64
N GLU A 61 4.84 -2.71 10.15
CA GLU A 61 4.61 -2.01 11.41
C GLU A 61 3.45 -1.01 11.28
N VAL A 62 3.49 -0.16 10.25
CA VAL A 62 2.46 0.88 10.02
C VAL A 62 1.09 0.29 9.71
N THR A 63 1.04 -0.88 9.05
CA THR A 63 -0.22 -1.55 8.71
C THR A 63 -0.65 -2.62 9.70
N GLU A 64 0.06 -2.75 10.83
CA GLU A 64 -0.19 -3.76 11.87
C GLU A 64 -0.10 -5.22 11.35
N LYS A 65 0.62 -5.43 10.26
CA LYS A 65 0.86 -6.71 9.57
C LYS A 65 2.18 -7.37 9.97
N ALA A 66 2.76 -7.00 11.12
CA ALA A 66 4.01 -7.56 11.62
C ALA A 66 3.96 -9.10 11.81
N HIS A 67 2.77 -9.64 12.05
CA HIS A 67 2.54 -11.07 12.18
C HIS A 67 2.59 -11.85 10.85
N LEU A 68 2.51 -11.16 9.70
CA LEU A 68 2.55 -11.81 8.40
C LEU A 68 3.98 -12.28 8.11
N GLN A 69 4.12 -13.58 7.88
CA GLN A 69 5.37 -14.17 7.40
C GLN A 69 5.52 -13.96 5.90
N SER A 70 6.75 -14.12 5.40
CA SER A 70 6.99 -14.15 3.96
C SER A 70 6.19 -15.29 3.34
N ALA A 71 5.50 -15.02 2.23
CA ALA A 71 4.87 -16.09 1.46
C ALA A 71 5.97 -17.07 1.01
N SER A 72 5.84 -18.34 1.37
CA SER A 72 6.67 -19.40 0.81
C SER A 72 6.27 -19.60 -0.65
N ALA A 73 7.24 -19.53 -1.56
CA ALA A 73 7.06 -19.89 -2.97
C ALA A 73 7.02 -21.42 -3.14
#